data_AF-A0A7V1SC56-F1
#
_entry.id   AF-A0A7V1SC56-F1
#
_cell.length_a   1.000
_cell.length_b   1.000
_cell.length_c   1.000
_cell.angle_alpha   90.00
_cell.angle_beta   90.00
_cell.angle_gamma   90.00
#
_symmetry.space_group_name_H-M   'P 1'
#
loop_
_entity.id
_entity.type
_entity.pdbx_description
1 polymer ?
#
loop_
_entity_poly.entity_id
_entity_poly.type
_entity_poly.pdbx_seq_one_letter_code
_entity_poly.pdbx_strand_id
1 'polypeptide(L)'
;MKTCPSCGKQYSDEMSFCLEDGQRLIEASSSATPSGSKITMPEENKDPTFTTPPRSTLAQNPANINAPVRSNPWMWILIILLVLVLLCGGGGVACLMMLAAIGNNTEMGNNNSKVIEYPPPRESDLNTEYTKVLSDDLSSWRSPAKEIVASYSNGELILKTQPLYFCILATPNNNFRTDNALVTVRARNITGQTVTYGFGLVIHADQRDPLQGGYCFLIDSATQMYRITRQFKGQEQEIKGWQHSEAIKPGKEENILQVLDNAGKMSFYVNGVLLDEYRDEVGIRSGIVGLYASEDNPIAFSNLEIKRK
;
A
#
# COMPACT_ATOMS: atom_id res chain seq x y z
N MET A 1 22.49 -12.48 -39.56
CA MET A 1 22.40 -12.84 -38.14
C MET A 1 21.90 -11.65 -37.35
N LYS A 2 21.01 -11.85 -36.39
CA LYS A 2 20.48 -10.79 -35.52
C LYS A 2 20.99 -10.95 -34.09
N THR A 3 21.18 -9.85 -33.38
CA THR A 3 21.74 -9.83 -32.03
C THR A 3 20.72 -9.25 -31.05
N CYS A 4 20.59 -9.87 -29.87
CA CYS A 4 19.82 -9.26 -28.79
C CYS A 4 20.62 -8.09 -28.18
N PRO A 5 20.04 -6.87 -28.10
CA PRO A 5 20.74 -5.72 -27.50
C PRO A 5 20.95 -5.85 -25.99
N SER A 6 20.15 -6.67 -25.30
CA SER A 6 20.24 -6.86 -23.85
C SER A 6 21.30 -7.90 -23.46
N CYS A 7 21.26 -9.10 -24.07
CA CYS A 7 22.18 -10.19 -23.70
C CYS A 7 23.34 -10.42 -24.68
N GLY A 8 23.33 -9.78 -25.85
CA GLY A 8 24.39 -9.94 -26.87
C GLY A 8 24.41 -11.28 -27.61
N LYS A 9 23.45 -12.19 -27.34
CA LYS A 9 23.33 -13.47 -28.07
C LYS A 9 22.93 -13.22 -29.53
N GLN A 10 23.53 -14.00 -30.42
CA GLN A 10 23.24 -13.97 -31.86
C GLN A 10 22.29 -15.11 -32.24
N TYR A 11 21.35 -14.82 -33.12
CA TYR A 11 20.34 -15.74 -33.62
C TYR A 11 20.28 -15.71 -35.15
N SER A 12 19.70 -16.77 -35.74
CA SER A 12 19.40 -16.82 -37.17
C SER A 12 18.38 -15.75 -37.56
N ASP A 13 18.41 -15.32 -38.83
CA ASP A 13 17.64 -14.16 -39.30
C ASP A 13 16.12 -14.38 -39.32
N GLU A 14 15.67 -15.63 -39.23
CA GLU A 14 14.27 -16.02 -39.12
C GLU A 14 13.66 -15.70 -37.74
N MET A 15 14.49 -15.51 -36.71
CA MET A 15 14.00 -15.14 -35.38
C MET A 15 13.83 -13.62 -35.25
N SER A 16 12.70 -13.23 -34.67
CA SER A 16 12.38 -11.82 -34.39
C SER A 16 12.56 -11.44 -32.92
N PHE A 17 12.58 -12.41 -32.00
CA PHE A 17 12.64 -12.19 -30.56
C PHE A 17 13.68 -13.09 -29.90
N CYS A 18 14.31 -12.58 -28.84
CA CYS A 18 15.25 -13.30 -28.00
C CYS A 18 14.51 -14.32 -27.12
N LEU A 19 15.03 -15.54 -27.03
CA LEU A 19 14.41 -16.62 -26.25
C LEU A 19 14.58 -16.46 -24.73
N GLU A 20 15.52 -15.62 -24.29
CA GLU A 20 15.84 -15.43 -22.86
C GLU A 20 15.03 -14.29 -22.24
N ASP A 21 14.86 -13.19 -22.96
CA ASP A 21 14.30 -11.93 -22.44
C ASP A 21 13.10 -11.40 -23.25
N GLY A 22 12.73 -12.07 -24.34
CA GLY A 22 11.60 -11.69 -25.20
C GLY A 22 11.81 -10.40 -26.00
N GLN A 23 12.98 -9.75 -25.95
CA GLN A 23 13.23 -8.52 -26.69
C GLN A 23 13.41 -8.78 -28.19
N ARG A 24 13.06 -7.76 -29.00
CA ARG A 24 13.19 -7.83 -30.46
C ARG A 24 14.66 -7.77 -30.88
N LEU A 25 15.07 -8.68 -31.75
CA LEU A 25 16.45 -8.79 -32.22
C LEU A 25 16.75 -7.71 -33.28
N ILE A 26 17.96 -7.15 -33.23
CA ILE A 26 18.43 -6.13 -34.18
C ILE A 26 19.48 -6.71 -35.13
N GLU A 27 19.46 -6.29 -36.39
CA GLU A 27 20.45 -6.72 -37.38
C GLU A 27 21.83 -6.12 -37.04
N ALA A 28 22.85 -6.96 -37.00
CA ALA A 28 24.22 -6.50 -36.74
C ALA A 28 24.75 -5.77 -37.99
N SER A 29 24.68 -4.43 -37.99
CA SER A 29 25.36 -3.61 -39.00
C SER A 29 26.87 -3.60 -38.73
N SER A 30 27.64 -3.99 -39.75
CA SER A 30 29.10 -4.09 -39.68
C SER A 30 29.75 -2.74 -39.42
N SER A 31 30.39 -2.59 -38.26
CA SER A 31 31.30 -1.49 -37.96
C SER A 31 32.73 -1.85 -38.35
N ALA A 32 33.39 -1.03 -39.16
CA ALA A 32 34.84 -1.01 -39.31
C ALA A 32 35.36 0.44 -39.23
N THR A 33 36.06 0.75 -38.13
CA THR A 33 37.02 1.86 -37.93
C THR A 33 38.40 1.40 -38.49
N PRO A 34 39.54 2.16 -38.54
CA PRO A 34 39.87 3.45 -37.91
C PRO A 34 40.79 4.44 -38.71
N SER A 35 41.19 5.51 -38.01
CA SER A 35 42.45 6.29 -38.13
C SER A 35 42.56 7.48 -39.10
N GLY A 36 42.90 8.64 -38.52
CA GLY A 36 44.15 9.32 -38.88
C GLY A 36 44.06 10.67 -39.60
N SER A 37 44.09 11.75 -38.83
CA SER A 37 45.09 12.84 -38.97
C SER A 37 45.16 13.67 -40.27
N LYS A 38 44.68 14.92 -40.14
CA LYS A 38 45.47 16.18 -40.22
C LYS A 38 45.75 16.89 -41.60
N ILE A 39 45.24 18.14 -41.65
CA ILE A 39 45.73 19.44 -42.22
C ILE A 39 45.82 19.62 -43.75
N THR A 40 45.14 20.63 -44.30
CA THR A 40 45.71 21.94 -44.78
C THR A 40 44.75 22.72 -45.72
N MET A 41 44.46 23.98 -45.34
CA MET A 41 43.83 25.10 -46.10
C MET A 41 44.79 25.67 -47.17
N PRO A 42 44.57 26.83 -47.86
CA PRO A 42 43.38 27.65 -48.21
C PRO A 42 43.27 27.81 -49.76
N GLU A 43 42.38 28.57 -50.41
CA GLU A 43 42.37 30.04 -50.60
C GLU A 43 41.33 30.35 -51.72
N GLU A 44 40.25 31.09 -51.46
CA GLU A 44 40.02 32.53 -51.69
C GLU A 44 39.89 33.02 -53.15
N ASN A 45 38.68 33.50 -53.49
CA ASN A 45 38.36 34.86 -54.01
C ASN A 45 37.61 35.04 -55.36
N LYS A 46 36.56 35.86 -55.26
CA LYS A 46 36.02 36.90 -56.18
C LYS A 46 35.13 36.55 -57.39
N ASP A 47 33.83 36.73 -57.13
CA ASP A 47 32.73 37.43 -57.86
C ASP A 47 33.14 38.61 -58.80
N PRO A 48 32.25 39.31 -59.57
CA PRO A 48 30.76 39.36 -59.54
C PRO A 48 30.04 39.49 -60.92
N THR A 49 28.69 39.62 -60.95
CA THR A 49 27.94 40.78 -61.55
C THR A 49 26.41 40.57 -61.59
N PHE A 50 25.70 41.66 -61.25
CA PHE A 50 24.26 41.91 -61.05
C PHE A 50 23.36 41.88 -62.30
N THR A 51 22.05 41.57 -62.15
CA THR A 51 20.89 42.41 -62.60
C THR A 51 19.50 41.84 -62.17
N THR A 52 18.48 42.71 -62.23
CA THR A 52 17.21 42.80 -61.46
C THR A 52 15.96 42.16 -62.17
N PRO A 53 14.67 42.36 -61.74
CA PRO A 53 13.62 41.33 -61.51
C PRO A 53 12.50 41.32 -62.61
N PRO A 54 11.19 41.01 -62.38
CA PRO A 54 10.46 40.10 -61.46
C PRO A 54 9.56 39.09 -62.22
N ARG A 55 8.96 38.08 -61.56
CA ARG A 55 7.53 37.67 -61.75
C ARG A 55 7.17 36.48 -60.84
N SER A 56 6.01 36.59 -60.20
CA SER A 56 5.37 35.63 -59.31
C SER A 56 4.98 34.32 -60.01
N THR A 57 5.26 33.18 -59.36
CA THR A 57 4.47 31.95 -59.51
C THR A 57 4.33 31.26 -58.15
N LEU A 58 3.08 30.87 -57.85
CA LEU A 58 2.69 30.02 -56.74
C LEU A 58 3.42 28.67 -56.85
N ALA A 59 4.10 28.25 -55.79
CA ALA A 59 4.35 26.83 -55.52
C ALA A 59 4.53 26.63 -54.01
N GLN A 60 3.64 25.82 -53.45
CA GLN A 60 3.76 25.24 -52.12
C GLN A 60 5.06 24.42 -52.05
N ASN A 61 5.81 24.57 -50.96
CA ASN A 61 6.81 23.58 -50.57
C ASN A 61 6.76 23.35 -49.05
N PRO A 62 6.97 22.11 -48.60
CA PRO A 62 6.56 21.63 -47.28
C PRO A 62 7.43 22.23 -46.17
N ALA A 63 6.79 22.51 -45.04
CA ALA A 63 7.46 22.91 -43.83
C ALA A 63 8.51 21.86 -43.43
N ASN A 64 9.74 22.33 -43.34
CA ASN A 64 10.91 21.67 -42.78
C ASN A 64 10.65 21.36 -41.29
N ILE A 65 10.23 20.13 -40.98
CA ILE A 65 10.15 19.66 -39.59
C ILE A 65 11.50 19.04 -39.24
N ASN A 66 12.45 19.89 -38.88
CA ASN A 66 13.59 19.53 -38.04
C ASN A 66 13.84 20.69 -37.07
N ALA A 67 12.98 20.79 -36.06
CA ALA A 67 13.25 21.61 -34.90
C ALA A 67 13.99 20.74 -33.87
N PRO A 68 15.19 21.14 -33.40
CA PRO A 68 15.87 20.43 -32.33
C PRO A 68 15.03 20.52 -31.04
N VAL A 69 14.63 19.36 -30.52
CA VAL A 69 13.89 19.28 -29.25
C VAL A 69 14.83 19.76 -28.14
N ARG A 70 14.56 20.97 -27.63
CA ARG A 70 15.21 21.51 -26.43
C ARG A 70 14.74 20.66 -25.23
N SER A 71 15.47 19.60 -24.91
CA SER A 71 15.19 18.79 -23.73
C SER A 71 15.51 19.63 -22.49
N ASN A 72 14.48 20.13 -21.82
CA ASN A 72 14.66 20.85 -20.57
C ASN A 72 15.26 19.89 -19.53
N PRO A 73 16.47 20.16 -19.01
CA PRO A 73 17.17 19.27 -18.07
C PRO A 73 16.39 19.05 -16.77
N TRP A 74 15.41 19.91 -16.50
CA TRP A 74 14.44 19.79 -15.42
C TRP A 74 13.62 18.49 -15.44
N MET A 75 13.26 17.96 -16.62
CA MET A 75 12.53 16.69 -16.72
C MET A 75 13.41 15.51 -16.27
N TRP A 76 14.70 15.54 -16.59
CA TRP A 76 15.64 14.50 -16.16
C TRP A 76 15.92 14.56 -14.66
N ILE A 77 15.97 15.75 -14.08
CA ILE A 77 16.11 15.92 -12.62
C ILE A 77 14.88 15.33 -11.90
N LEU A 78 13.67 15.56 -12.42
CA LEU A 78 12.45 14.96 -11.84
C LEU A 78 12.43 13.44 -11.95
N ILE A 79 12.87 12.89 -13.08
CA ILE A 79 12.97 11.42 -13.28
C ILE A 79 14.02 10.83 -12.35
N ILE A 80 15.20 11.45 -12.23
CA ILE A 80 16.25 10.99 -11.32
C ILE A 80 15.79 11.08 -9.88
N LEU A 81 15.10 12.16 -9.47
CA LEU A 81 14.53 12.31 -8.13
C LEU A 81 13.49 11.22 -7.84
N LEU A 82 12.60 10.94 -8.79
CA LEU A 82 11.60 9.87 -8.68
C LEU A 82 12.28 8.49 -8.51
N VAL A 83 13.32 8.22 -9.29
CA VAL A 83 14.09 6.98 -9.23
C VAL A 83 14.91 6.88 -7.94
N LEU A 84 15.46 7.98 -7.43
CA LEU A 84 16.18 8.04 -6.15
C LEU A 84 15.23 7.81 -4.97
N VAL A 85 14.03 8.37 -5.01
CA VAL A 85 12.98 8.12 -4.00
C VAL A 85 12.58 6.64 -4.00
N LEU A 86 12.44 6.04 -5.18
CA LEU A 86 12.16 4.61 -5.34
C LEU A 86 13.30 3.71 -4.84
N LEU A 87 14.56 4.09 -5.06
CA LEU A 87 15.74 3.29 -4.70
C LEU A 87 16.21 3.49 -3.24
N CYS A 88 15.95 4.64 -2.63
CA CYS A 88 16.44 4.97 -1.29
C CYS A 88 15.43 4.71 -0.15
N GLY A 89 14.38 3.92 -0.40
CA GLY A 89 13.58 3.33 0.69
C GLY A 89 12.23 3.97 0.96
N GLY A 90 11.56 4.51 -0.06
CA GLY A 90 10.12 4.75 -0.04
C GLY A 90 9.49 4.06 -1.24
N GLY A 91 8.95 2.86 -1.04
CA GLY A 91 8.28 2.12 -2.10
C GLY A 91 7.27 2.99 -2.83
N GLY A 92 7.38 3.03 -4.16
CA GLY A 92 6.39 3.65 -5.02
C GLY A 92 5.09 2.86 -4.93
N VAL A 93 4.21 3.30 -4.04
CA VAL A 93 2.78 3.02 -4.03
C VAL A 93 2.14 4.33 -3.65
N ALA A 94 1.07 4.73 -4.34
CA ALA A 94 0.34 6.00 -4.21
C ALA A 94 0.56 6.70 -2.86
N CYS A 95 0.99 7.98 -2.87
CA CYS A 95 1.19 8.77 -1.65
C CYS A 95 -0.14 8.96 -0.90
N LEU A 96 -0.61 7.94 -0.19
CA LEU A 96 -1.70 8.13 0.76
C LEU A 96 -1.14 8.82 1.98
N MET A 97 -1.84 9.85 2.40
CA MET A 97 -1.52 10.51 3.66
C MET A 97 -2.05 9.65 4.81
N MET A 98 -1.20 9.44 5.82
CA MET A 98 -1.57 8.67 7.00
C MET A 98 -2.42 9.54 7.93
N LEU A 99 -3.53 8.98 8.42
CA LEU A 99 -4.32 9.59 9.48
C LEU A 99 -4.40 8.63 10.66
N ALA A 100 -4.35 9.17 11.87
CA ALA A 100 -4.85 8.45 13.03
C ALA A 100 -5.80 9.31 13.82
N ALA A 101 -6.74 8.62 14.45
CA ALA A 101 -7.67 9.17 15.40
C ALA A 101 -7.75 8.23 16.60
N ILE A 102 -7.87 8.81 17.79
CA ILE A 102 -8.35 8.09 18.96
C ILE A 102 -9.81 8.45 19.13
N GLY A 103 -10.65 7.45 19.42
CA GLY A 103 -12.04 7.67 19.76
C GLY A 103 -12.20 8.74 20.82
N ASN A 104 -13.09 9.71 20.61
CA ASN A 104 -13.50 10.65 21.66
C ASN A 104 -14.84 10.25 22.25
N ASN A 105 -14.92 10.16 23.58
CA ASN A 105 -16.18 10.06 24.30
C ASN A 105 -16.75 11.48 24.46
N THR A 106 -17.70 11.89 23.63
CA THR A 106 -18.57 13.01 24.03
C THR A 106 -19.61 12.47 24.98
N GLU A 107 -19.50 12.83 26.26
CA GLU A 107 -20.49 12.53 27.31
C GLU A 107 -21.88 13.01 26.91
N MET A 108 -22.73 12.09 26.42
CA MET A 108 -24.15 11.95 26.78
C MET A 108 -24.69 10.66 26.14
N GLY A 109 -24.29 9.52 26.69
CA GLY A 109 -24.78 8.21 26.26
C GLY A 109 -24.15 7.15 27.17
N ASN A 110 -25.00 6.44 27.92
CA ASN A 110 -24.60 5.45 28.91
C ASN A 110 -23.63 4.43 28.28
N ASN A 111 -22.36 4.44 28.73
CA ASN A 111 -21.32 3.55 28.23
C ASN A 111 -21.66 2.10 28.57
N ASN A 112 -22.28 1.37 27.65
CA ASN A 112 -22.53 -0.07 27.79
C ASN A 112 -21.31 -0.92 27.41
N SER A 113 -20.09 -0.52 27.81
CA SER A 113 -18.95 -1.45 27.83
C SER A 113 -19.22 -2.49 28.91
N LYS A 114 -19.92 -3.56 28.55
CA LYS A 114 -20.27 -4.62 29.50
C LYS A 114 -19.08 -5.54 29.68
N VAL A 115 -18.39 -5.42 30.81
CA VAL A 115 -17.47 -6.46 31.29
C VAL A 115 -18.36 -7.63 31.70
N ILE A 116 -18.35 -8.73 30.94
CA ILE A 116 -19.01 -9.98 31.35
C ILE A 116 -17.93 -10.94 31.82
N GLU A 117 -17.88 -11.14 33.13
CA GLU A 117 -17.01 -12.11 33.79
C GLU A 117 -17.78 -13.44 33.85
N TYR A 118 -17.34 -14.45 33.09
CA TYR A 118 -17.94 -15.78 33.11
C TYR A 118 -17.14 -16.70 34.04
N PRO A 119 -17.78 -17.52 34.89
CA PRO A 119 -17.09 -18.52 35.68
C PRO A 119 -16.51 -19.63 34.78
N PRO A 120 -15.40 -20.28 35.21
CA PRO A 120 -14.66 -21.26 34.40
C PRO A 120 -15.52 -22.49 34.00
N PRO A 121 -15.54 -22.90 32.71
CA PRO A 121 -16.20 -24.13 32.28
C PRO A 121 -15.37 -25.38 32.61
N ARG A 122 -16.04 -26.49 32.94
CA ARG A 122 -15.40 -27.81 33.11
C ARG A 122 -15.00 -28.40 31.75
N GLU A 123 -13.72 -28.74 31.66
CA GLU A 123 -12.88 -29.34 30.59
C GLU A 123 -13.55 -30.11 29.43
N SER A 124 -13.14 -29.79 28.20
CA SER A 124 -12.38 -30.70 27.29
C SER A 124 -11.92 -29.99 25.99
N ASP A 125 -10.62 -30.11 25.72
CA ASP A 125 -9.94 -30.04 24.41
C ASP A 125 -9.90 -28.73 23.59
N LEU A 126 -9.33 -27.69 24.21
CA LEU A 126 -8.35 -26.69 23.68
C LEU A 126 -8.24 -25.59 24.74
N ASN A 127 -7.93 -25.99 25.99
CA ASN A 127 -8.21 -25.16 27.16
C ASN A 127 -7.09 -24.14 27.41
N THR A 128 -6.99 -23.14 26.54
CA THR A 128 -6.54 -21.82 26.99
C THR A 128 -7.76 -21.14 27.60
N GLU A 129 -7.94 -21.33 28.90
CA GLU A 129 -9.07 -20.78 29.63
C GLU A 129 -8.91 -19.26 29.69
N TYR A 130 -9.62 -18.55 28.81
CA TYR A 130 -9.69 -17.11 28.85
C TYR A 130 -10.63 -16.71 29.99
N THR A 131 -10.08 -16.23 31.11
CA THR A 131 -10.82 -15.92 32.34
C THR A 131 -11.58 -14.59 32.25
N LYS A 132 -11.17 -13.69 31.35
CA LYS A 132 -11.77 -12.36 31.21
C LYS A 132 -12.12 -12.03 29.77
N VAL A 133 -13.38 -11.68 29.53
CA VAL A 133 -13.89 -11.22 28.23
C VAL A 133 -14.31 -9.75 28.34
N LEU A 134 -13.72 -8.91 27.50
CA LEU A 134 -14.14 -7.54 27.26
C LEU A 134 -14.80 -7.46 25.89
N SER A 135 -15.96 -6.82 25.80
CA SER A 135 -16.67 -6.62 24.54
C SER A 135 -17.02 -5.14 24.36
N ASP A 136 -16.90 -4.66 23.13
CA ASP A 136 -17.26 -3.31 22.71
C ASP A 136 -18.18 -3.42 21.49
N ASP A 137 -19.34 -2.76 21.56
CA ASP A 137 -20.28 -2.70 20.44
C ASP A 137 -19.88 -1.64 19.39
N LEU A 138 -18.79 -0.90 19.63
CA LEU A 138 -18.24 0.15 18.76
C LEU A 138 -19.13 1.40 18.65
N SER A 139 -20.24 1.47 19.40
CA SER A 139 -21.22 2.55 19.30
C SER A 139 -20.69 3.92 19.72
N SER A 140 -19.64 3.95 20.56
CA SER A 140 -18.96 5.16 21.03
C SER A 140 -17.79 5.61 20.14
N TRP A 141 -17.38 4.80 19.16
CA TRP A 141 -16.18 5.08 18.37
C TRP A 141 -16.46 6.23 17.38
N ARG A 142 -15.70 7.32 17.50
CA ARG A 142 -15.82 8.53 16.69
C ARG A 142 -14.44 9.03 16.30
N SER A 143 -14.33 9.69 15.15
CA SER A 143 -13.10 10.38 14.78
C SER A 143 -13.29 11.90 14.92
N PRO A 144 -12.34 12.64 15.52
CA PRO A 144 -12.31 14.10 15.46
C PRO A 144 -11.78 14.63 14.11
N ALA A 145 -11.11 13.79 13.31
CA ALA A 145 -10.57 14.17 12.01
C ALA A 145 -11.68 14.19 10.95
N LYS A 146 -11.77 15.27 10.17
CA LYS A 146 -12.83 15.48 9.16
C LYS A 146 -12.68 14.56 7.95
N GLU A 147 -11.48 14.04 7.77
CA GLU A 147 -11.09 13.13 6.70
C GLU A 147 -11.54 11.69 6.99
N ILE A 148 -11.95 11.39 8.22
CA ILE A 148 -12.41 10.06 8.65
C ILE A 148 -13.89 10.14 8.97
N VAL A 149 -14.67 9.27 8.34
CA VAL A 149 -16.08 9.07 8.64
C VAL A 149 -16.22 7.80 9.46
N ALA A 150 -16.61 7.95 10.73
CA ALA A 150 -16.91 6.87 11.66
C ALA A 150 -18.36 7.01 12.14
N SER A 151 -19.26 6.22 11.56
CA SER A 151 -20.70 6.30 11.82
C SER A 151 -21.24 4.95 12.29
N TYR A 152 -21.96 4.94 13.40
CA TYR A 152 -22.56 3.71 13.93
C TYR A 152 -24.03 3.59 13.54
N SER A 153 -24.41 2.45 12.98
CA SER A 153 -25.80 2.14 12.62
C SER A 153 -26.01 0.64 12.53
N ASN A 154 -27.21 0.15 12.87
CA ASN A 154 -27.60 -1.26 12.73
C ASN A 154 -26.64 -2.27 13.40
N GLY A 155 -26.00 -1.91 14.51
CA GLY A 155 -25.07 -2.80 15.21
C GLY A 155 -23.65 -2.80 14.64
N GLU A 156 -23.35 -1.92 13.68
CA GLU A 156 -22.05 -1.87 13.01
C GLU A 156 -21.49 -0.44 13.00
N LEU A 157 -20.17 -0.35 13.21
CA LEU A 157 -19.40 0.84 12.93
C LEU A 157 -19.02 0.84 11.45
N ILE A 158 -19.49 1.83 10.70
CA ILE A 158 -19.06 2.08 9.33
C ILE A 158 -17.89 3.06 9.35
N LEU A 159 -16.74 2.63 8.84
CA LEU A 159 -15.51 3.40 8.78
C LEU A 159 -15.07 3.58 7.31
N LYS A 160 -14.73 4.81 6.94
CA LYS A 160 -14.05 5.15 5.67
C LYS A 160 -13.26 6.45 5.83
N THR A 161 -12.39 6.74 4.87
CA THR A 161 -11.66 8.00 4.79
C THR A 161 -12.05 8.80 3.55
N GLN A 162 -11.41 9.94 3.33
CA GLN A 162 -11.35 10.56 2.01
C GLN A 162 -10.51 9.68 1.06
N PRO A 163 -10.68 9.82 -0.27
CA PRO A 163 -9.80 9.18 -1.24
C PRO A 163 -8.34 9.52 -0.93
N LEU A 164 -7.45 8.57 -1.17
CA LEU A 164 -6.03 8.72 -0.92
C LEU A 164 -5.59 8.83 0.55
N TYR A 165 -6.40 8.36 1.50
CA TYR A 165 -5.99 8.24 2.89
C TYR A 165 -6.14 6.80 3.38
N PHE A 166 -5.43 6.47 4.45
CA PHE A 166 -5.89 5.41 5.34
C PHE A 166 -6.00 5.98 6.75
N CYS A 167 -6.75 5.28 7.60
CA CYS A 167 -6.86 5.63 8.99
C CYS A 167 -6.64 4.44 9.92
N ILE A 168 -6.04 4.73 11.07
CA ILE A 168 -6.16 3.91 12.27
C ILE A 168 -7.08 4.65 13.23
N LEU A 169 -8.24 4.06 13.52
CA LEU A 169 -9.14 4.52 14.56
C LEU A 169 -8.92 3.64 15.78
N ALA A 170 -8.28 4.16 16.82
CA ALA A 170 -8.06 3.43 18.07
C ALA A 170 -9.24 3.59 19.03
N THR A 171 -9.46 2.59 19.88
CA THR A 171 -10.51 2.60 20.90
C THR A 171 -10.41 3.84 21.81
N PRO A 172 -11.55 4.46 22.19
CA PRO A 172 -11.58 5.49 23.23
C PRO A 172 -11.31 4.91 24.65
N ASN A 173 -11.32 3.58 24.81
CA ASN A 173 -11.28 2.92 26.11
C ASN A 173 -9.92 2.27 26.38
N ASN A 174 -9.13 2.88 27.26
CA ASN A 174 -7.79 2.40 27.61
C ASN A 174 -7.74 1.01 28.26
N ASN A 175 -8.88 0.45 28.71
CA ASN A 175 -8.94 -0.90 29.25
C ASN A 175 -8.85 -1.99 28.17
N PHE A 176 -9.06 -1.65 26.90
CA PHE A 176 -8.97 -2.55 25.75
C PHE A 176 -7.53 -2.77 25.30
N ARG A 177 -6.66 -3.08 26.26
CA ARG A 177 -5.28 -3.51 26.04
C ARG A 177 -5.24 -4.87 25.36
N THR A 178 -4.24 -5.06 24.52
CA THR A 178 -4.14 -6.20 23.60
C THR A 178 -2.97 -7.13 23.89
N ASP A 179 -2.15 -6.84 24.91
CA ASP A 179 -1.08 -7.74 25.36
C ASP A 179 -1.63 -9.04 25.96
N ASN A 180 -0.98 -10.15 25.60
CA ASN A 180 -1.32 -11.50 26.05
C ASN A 180 -2.81 -11.86 25.90
N ALA A 181 -3.42 -11.41 24.79
CA ALA A 181 -4.85 -11.51 24.57
C ALA A 181 -5.18 -12.04 23.17
N LEU A 182 -6.35 -12.68 23.06
CA LEU A 182 -7.01 -12.92 21.78
C LEU A 182 -7.95 -11.75 21.50
N VAL A 183 -7.65 -11.00 20.45
CA VAL A 183 -8.49 -9.91 19.97
C VAL A 183 -9.26 -10.41 18.75
N THR A 184 -10.57 -10.17 18.71
CA THR A 184 -11.46 -10.61 17.63
C THR A 184 -12.34 -9.46 17.18
N VAL A 185 -12.52 -9.28 15.87
CA VAL A 185 -13.49 -8.35 15.30
C VAL A 185 -14.09 -8.93 14.03
N ARG A 186 -15.35 -8.59 13.75
CA ARG A 186 -15.98 -8.86 12.44
C ARG A 186 -15.79 -7.66 11.54
N ALA A 187 -15.42 -7.90 10.29
CA ALA A 187 -15.24 -6.88 9.28
C ALA A 187 -15.88 -7.31 7.95
N ARG A 188 -16.57 -6.40 7.28
CA ARG A 188 -17.06 -6.61 5.91
C ARG A 188 -16.87 -5.36 5.06
N ASN A 189 -16.42 -5.59 3.83
CA ASN A 189 -16.37 -4.57 2.79
C ASN A 189 -17.79 -4.35 2.24
N ILE A 190 -18.36 -3.17 2.42
CA ILE A 190 -19.78 -2.95 2.06
C ILE A 190 -19.99 -2.94 0.54
N THR A 191 -19.01 -2.45 -0.21
CA THR A 191 -19.09 -2.35 -1.67
C THR A 191 -18.61 -3.63 -2.34
N GLY A 192 -17.72 -4.39 -1.69
CA GLY A 192 -17.03 -5.55 -2.26
C GLY A 192 -15.96 -5.18 -3.29
N GLN A 193 -15.58 -3.90 -3.38
CA GLN A 193 -14.53 -3.42 -4.27
C GLN A 193 -13.14 -3.63 -3.66
N THR A 194 -12.13 -3.80 -4.50
CA THR A 194 -10.73 -3.83 -4.08
C THR A 194 -10.37 -2.58 -3.28
N VAL A 195 -9.59 -2.79 -2.23
CA VAL A 195 -8.99 -1.73 -1.40
C VAL A 195 -7.48 -1.75 -1.58
N THR A 196 -6.86 -0.58 -1.75
CA THR A 196 -5.43 -0.55 -2.09
C THR A 196 -4.53 -0.96 -0.91
N TYR A 197 -4.88 -0.55 0.32
CA TYR A 197 -4.07 -0.77 1.53
C TYR A 197 -4.69 -1.78 2.49
N GLY A 198 -5.94 -2.19 2.24
CA GLY A 198 -6.65 -3.13 3.07
C GLY A 198 -7.50 -2.48 4.15
N PHE A 199 -8.21 -3.33 4.86
CA PHE A 199 -8.92 -2.99 6.08
C PHE A 199 -8.76 -4.10 7.11
N GLY A 200 -8.88 -3.78 8.38
CA GLY A 200 -8.84 -4.82 9.40
C GLY A 200 -8.55 -4.35 10.81
N LEU A 201 -7.82 -5.19 11.53
CA LEU A 201 -7.63 -5.11 12.97
C LEU A 201 -6.23 -4.57 13.30
N VAL A 202 -6.17 -3.64 14.24
CA VAL A 202 -4.91 -3.12 14.79
C VAL A 202 -4.78 -3.56 16.24
N ILE A 203 -3.63 -4.14 16.59
CA ILE A 203 -3.26 -4.46 17.98
C ILE A 203 -2.06 -3.64 18.42
N HIS A 204 -1.93 -3.46 19.73
CA HIS A 204 -0.89 -2.66 20.36
C HIS A 204 -0.75 -1.23 19.82
N ALA A 205 -1.86 -0.63 19.35
CA ALA A 205 -1.86 0.75 18.94
C ALA A 205 -1.38 1.65 20.10
N ASP A 206 -0.49 2.60 19.82
CA ASP A 206 -0.05 3.56 20.82
C ASP A 206 -1.25 4.42 21.27
N GLN A 207 -1.38 4.55 22.58
CA GLN A 207 -2.55 5.18 23.23
C GLN A 207 -2.59 6.70 23.10
N ARG A 208 -1.49 7.32 22.68
CA ARG A 208 -1.39 8.78 22.50
C ARG A 208 -1.45 9.12 21.02
N ASP A 209 -0.80 8.32 20.19
CA ASP A 209 -0.77 8.51 18.75
C ASP A 209 -0.65 7.15 18.03
N PRO A 210 -1.75 6.60 17.50
CA PRO A 210 -1.74 5.29 16.84
C PRO A 210 -0.79 5.16 15.64
N LEU A 211 -0.26 6.26 15.08
CA LEU A 211 0.77 6.19 14.02
C LEU A 211 2.17 5.90 14.58
N GLN A 212 2.39 6.01 15.89
CA GLN A 212 3.71 5.83 16.48
C GLN A 212 4.05 4.35 16.75
N GLY A 213 3.03 3.51 16.91
CA GLY A 213 3.19 2.12 17.30
C GLY A 213 1.93 1.30 17.07
N GLY A 214 2.08 0.07 16.60
CA GLY A 214 1.02 -0.92 16.50
C GLY A 214 1.27 -1.92 15.38
N TYR A 215 0.54 -3.03 15.38
CA TYR A 215 0.54 -4.03 14.30
C TYR A 215 -0.82 -4.06 13.64
N CYS A 216 -0.82 -4.05 12.31
CA CYS A 216 -2.04 -4.05 11.51
C CYS A 216 -2.15 -5.39 10.77
N PHE A 217 -3.27 -6.07 10.98
CA PHE A 217 -3.67 -7.24 10.22
C PHE A 217 -4.78 -6.87 9.26
N LEU A 218 -4.44 -6.84 7.98
CA LEU A 218 -5.26 -6.22 6.94
C LEU A 218 -5.64 -7.24 5.89
N ILE A 219 -6.86 -7.13 5.38
CA ILE A 219 -7.36 -7.94 4.27
C ILE A 219 -7.90 -7.05 3.14
N ASP A 220 -7.89 -7.60 1.94
CA ASP A 220 -8.76 -7.21 0.84
C ASP A 220 -9.66 -8.40 0.50
N SER A 221 -10.94 -8.30 0.85
CA SER A 221 -11.92 -9.36 0.57
C SER A 221 -12.24 -9.48 -0.92
N ALA A 222 -12.04 -8.45 -1.75
CA ALA A 222 -12.34 -8.54 -3.18
C ALA A 222 -11.35 -9.45 -3.92
N THR A 223 -10.09 -9.45 -3.48
CA THR A 223 -9.01 -10.28 -4.06
C THR A 223 -8.60 -11.45 -3.17
N GLN A 224 -9.24 -11.60 -1.99
CA GLN A 224 -8.92 -12.61 -0.97
C GLN A 224 -7.44 -12.57 -0.58
N MET A 225 -6.90 -11.37 -0.39
CA MET A 225 -5.52 -11.14 0.00
C MET A 225 -5.44 -10.67 1.46
N TYR A 226 -4.38 -11.02 2.17
CA TYR A 226 -4.03 -10.45 3.47
C TYR A 226 -2.61 -9.91 3.49
N ARG A 227 -2.32 -8.99 4.41
CA ARG A 227 -0.98 -8.51 4.70
C ARG A 227 -0.83 -8.20 6.18
N ILE A 228 0.41 -8.08 6.64
CA ILE A 228 0.75 -7.70 8.01
C ILE A 228 1.72 -6.53 7.94
N THR A 229 1.36 -5.42 8.57
CA THR A 229 2.20 -4.22 8.67
C THR A 229 2.36 -3.82 10.12
N ARG A 230 3.30 -2.91 10.38
CA ARG A 230 3.45 -2.24 11.68
C ARG A 230 3.56 -0.75 11.48
N GLN A 231 2.97 0.01 12.39
CA GLN A 231 3.34 1.40 12.61
C GLN A 231 4.51 1.41 13.57
N PHE A 232 5.61 2.08 13.19
CA PHE A 232 6.77 2.24 14.04
C PHE A 232 7.44 3.58 13.79
N LYS A 233 7.46 4.44 14.82
CA LYS A 233 8.03 5.80 14.75
C LYS A 233 7.43 6.65 13.62
N GLY A 234 6.11 6.57 13.45
CA GLY A 234 5.37 7.39 12.51
C GLY A 234 5.47 6.93 11.05
N GLN A 235 5.94 5.69 10.84
CA GLN A 235 6.06 5.09 9.51
C GLN A 235 5.41 3.71 9.50
N GLU A 236 4.65 3.44 8.44
CA GLU A 236 4.17 2.09 8.17
C GLU A 236 5.30 1.25 7.57
N GLN A 237 5.54 0.07 8.13
CA GLN A 237 6.54 -0.88 7.67
C GLN A 237 5.87 -2.20 7.39
N GLU A 238 6.22 -2.79 6.25
CA GLU A 238 5.73 -4.11 5.89
C GLU A 238 6.46 -5.19 6.69
N ILE A 239 5.70 -6.07 7.34
CA ILE A 239 6.21 -7.32 7.94
C ILE A 239 5.98 -8.46 6.94
N LYS A 240 4.79 -8.49 6.34
CA LYS A 240 4.37 -9.44 5.33
C LYS A 240 3.57 -8.69 4.26
N GLY A 241 4.03 -8.73 3.03
CA GLY A 241 3.28 -8.20 1.88
C GLY A 241 2.03 -9.01 1.57
N TRP A 242 1.28 -8.56 0.56
CA TRP A 242 0.03 -9.20 0.15
C TRP A 242 0.22 -10.68 -0.19
N GLN A 243 -0.54 -11.55 0.49
CA GLN A 243 -0.60 -12.99 0.28
C GLN A 243 -2.05 -13.42 0.04
N HIS A 244 -2.26 -14.39 -0.86
CA HIS A 244 -3.59 -14.93 -1.11
C HIS A 244 -4.01 -15.94 -0.02
N SER A 245 -5.28 -15.97 0.35
CA SER A 245 -5.85 -17.01 1.22
C SER A 245 -7.34 -17.24 0.95
N GLU A 246 -7.69 -18.49 0.64
CA GLU A 246 -9.08 -18.93 0.47
C GLU A 246 -9.90 -18.87 1.77
N ALA A 247 -9.24 -18.72 2.93
CA ALA A 247 -9.92 -18.53 4.20
C ALA A 247 -10.66 -17.18 4.27
N ILE A 248 -10.26 -16.18 3.46
CA ILE A 248 -10.94 -14.90 3.37
C ILE A 248 -12.17 -15.07 2.48
N LYS A 249 -13.35 -14.81 3.02
CA LYS A 249 -14.59 -14.83 2.25
C LYS A 249 -14.64 -13.65 1.29
N PRO A 250 -15.05 -13.86 0.02
CA PRO A 250 -14.87 -12.89 -1.03
C PRO A 250 -15.89 -11.74 -0.98
N GLY A 251 -15.52 -10.61 -1.59
CA GLY A 251 -16.41 -9.50 -1.88
C GLY A 251 -17.01 -8.88 -0.61
N LYS A 252 -18.34 -9.00 -0.47
CA LYS A 252 -19.12 -8.34 0.61
C LYS A 252 -19.34 -9.21 1.84
N GLU A 253 -18.87 -10.46 1.82
CA GLU A 253 -19.08 -11.39 2.92
C GLU A 253 -18.36 -10.94 4.19
N GLU A 254 -18.96 -11.26 5.33
CA GLU A 254 -18.39 -10.94 6.64
C GLU A 254 -17.25 -11.90 6.99
N ASN A 255 -16.11 -11.31 7.33
CA ASN A 255 -14.90 -12.00 7.77
C ASN A 255 -14.66 -11.75 9.26
N ILE A 256 -14.22 -12.79 9.97
CA ILE A 256 -13.78 -12.70 11.37
C ILE A 256 -12.26 -12.58 11.37
N LEU A 257 -11.73 -11.45 11.82
CA LEU A 257 -10.29 -11.23 11.99
C LEU A 257 -9.93 -11.46 13.45
N GLN A 258 -8.87 -12.23 13.69
CA GLN A 258 -8.39 -12.50 15.04
C GLN A 258 -6.86 -12.38 15.10
N VAL A 259 -6.38 -11.79 16.19
CA VAL A 259 -4.95 -11.79 16.51
C VAL A 259 -4.78 -12.25 17.95
N LEU A 260 -4.01 -13.32 18.11
CA LEU A 260 -3.58 -13.81 19.42
C LEU A 260 -2.17 -13.29 19.69
N ASP A 261 -2.00 -12.43 20.68
CA ASP A 261 -0.69 -12.16 21.25
C ASP A 261 -0.41 -13.10 22.43
N ASN A 262 0.76 -13.72 22.42
CA ASN A 262 1.28 -14.52 23.52
C ASN A 262 2.74 -14.14 23.77
N ALA A 263 2.96 -13.25 24.74
CA ALA A 263 4.26 -12.72 25.10
C ALA A 263 5.07 -12.21 23.89
N GLY A 264 4.42 -11.39 23.05
CA GLY A 264 5.02 -10.78 21.86
C GLY A 264 5.18 -11.74 20.67
N LYS A 265 4.66 -12.97 20.73
CA LYS A 265 4.40 -13.79 19.55
C LYS A 265 2.95 -13.61 19.14
N MET A 266 2.74 -12.97 18.01
CA MET A 266 1.43 -12.74 17.42
C MET A 266 1.12 -13.86 16.41
N SER A 267 -0.09 -14.41 16.48
CA SER A 267 -0.63 -15.36 15.51
C SER A 267 -1.89 -14.74 14.90
N PHE A 268 -1.97 -14.72 13.57
CA PHE A 268 -2.99 -14.00 12.79
C PHE A 268 -3.96 -14.99 12.14
N TYR A 269 -5.26 -14.82 12.38
CA TYR A 269 -6.29 -15.74 11.90
C TYR A 269 -7.39 -15.00 11.15
N VAL A 270 -7.86 -15.58 10.05
CA VAL A 270 -9.11 -15.18 9.40
C VAL A 270 -10.07 -16.36 9.42
N ASN A 271 -11.31 -16.12 9.85
CA ASN A 271 -12.38 -17.12 9.87
C ASN A 271 -11.97 -18.44 10.56
N GLY A 272 -11.17 -18.35 11.62
CA GLY A 272 -10.66 -19.50 12.39
C GLY A 272 -9.43 -20.20 11.80
N VAL A 273 -8.96 -19.79 10.62
CA VAL A 273 -7.76 -20.37 9.98
C VAL A 273 -6.53 -19.52 10.31
N LEU A 274 -5.48 -20.15 10.83
CA LEU A 274 -4.18 -19.51 11.04
C LEU A 274 -3.54 -19.17 9.68
N LEU A 275 -3.22 -17.90 9.46
CA LEU A 275 -2.57 -17.43 8.24
C LEU A 275 -1.07 -17.20 8.40
N ASP A 276 -0.66 -16.61 9.52
CA ASP A 276 0.76 -16.29 9.76
C ASP A 276 1.07 -16.11 11.26
N GLU A 277 2.35 -16.07 11.58
CA GLU A 277 2.86 -15.77 12.90
C GLU A 277 4.03 -14.78 12.82
N TYR A 278 4.11 -13.83 13.75
CA TYR A 278 5.19 -12.87 13.83
C TYR A 278 5.62 -12.68 15.29
N ARG A 279 6.93 -12.62 15.55
CA ARG A 279 7.45 -12.25 16.86
C ARG A 279 7.90 -10.80 16.83
N ASP A 280 7.43 -10.00 17.79
CA ASP A 280 7.86 -8.61 17.91
C ASP A 280 9.38 -8.52 18.20
N GLU A 281 10.06 -7.85 17.28
CA GLU A 281 11.51 -7.55 17.27
C GLU A 281 11.82 -6.08 17.61
N VAL A 282 10.81 -5.20 17.62
CA VAL A 282 10.97 -3.75 17.80
C VAL A 282 10.52 -3.25 19.17
N GLY A 283 9.96 -4.13 20.00
CA GLY A 283 9.62 -3.85 21.39
C GLY A 283 8.23 -3.23 21.59
N ILE A 284 7.33 -3.33 20.61
CA ILE A 284 5.92 -2.91 20.77
C ILE A 284 5.19 -4.05 21.50
N ARG A 285 5.33 -4.08 22.83
CA ARG A 285 4.84 -5.20 23.66
C ARG A 285 3.40 -5.05 24.16
N SER A 286 2.82 -3.86 24.09
CA SER A 286 1.47 -3.60 24.59
C SER A 286 0.95 -2.26 24.05
N GLY A 287 -0.37 -2.17 23.99
CA GLY A 287 -1.12 -1.00 23.51
C GLY A 287 -2.59 -1.33 23.43
N ILE A 288 -3.38 -0.45 22.84
CA ILE A 288 -4.83 -0.62 22.72
C ILE A 288 -5.22 -1.21 21.37
N VAL A 289 -6.45 -1.69 21.26
CA VAL A 289 -7.02 -2.15 20.00
C VAL A 289 -7.44 -0.96 19.13
N GLY A 290 -7.32 -1.13 17.81
CA GLY A 290 -7.85 -0.20 16.83
C GLY A 290 -8.37 -0.91 15.59
N LEU A 291 -8.95 -0.13 14.69
CA LEU A 291 -9.48 -0.56 13.41
C LEU A 291 -8.76 0.21 12.30
N TYR A 292 -8.52 -0.47 11.19
CA TYR A 292 -7.87 0.11 10.01
C TYR A 292 -8.85 0.11 8.85
N ALA A 293 -8.97 1.25 8.16
CA ALA A 293 -9.66 1.33 6.87
C ALA A 293 -8.91 2.27 5.94
N SER A 294 -8.87 1.91 4.66
CA SER A 294 -8.29 2.74 3.61
C SER A 294 -9.35 3.27 2.65
N GLU A 295 -9.10 4.48 2.17
CA GLU A 295 -9.79 5.15 1.07
C GLU A 295 -11.28 5.41 1.38
N ASP A 296 -12.04 5.82 0.38
CA ASP A 296 -13.46 6.14 0.51
C ASP A 296 -14.38 4.91 0.49
N ASN A 297 -13.81 3.70 0.45
CA ASN A 297 -14.56 2.46 0.51
C ASN A 297 -15.07 2.18 1.94
N PRO A 298 -16.39 2.17 2.19
CA PRO A 298 -16.93 1.92 3.52
C PRO A 298 -16.76 0.47 3.97
N ILE A 299 -16.17 0.33 5.15
CA ILE A 299 -15.96 -0.94 5.85
C ILE A 299 -16.83 -0.97 7.10
N ALA A 300 -17.61 -2.05 7.26
CA ALA A 300 -18.40 -2.29 8.46
C ALA A 300 -17.61 -3.15 9.45
N PHE A 301 -17.57 -2.73 10.71
CA PHE A 301 -16.98 -3.47 11.82
C PHE A 301 -18.02 -3.74 12.91
N SER A 302 -17.95 -4.90 13.56
CA SER A 302 -18.82 -5.27 14.68
C SER A 302 -18.17 -6.30 15.62
N ASN A 303 -18.81 -6.51 16.77
CA ASN A 303 -18.48 -7.56 17.74
C ASN A 303 -16.99 -7.61 18.11
N LEU A 304 -16.45 -6.46 18.56
CA LEU A 304 -15.09 -6.42 19.07
C LEU A 304 -15.04 -7.12 20.43
N GLU A 305 -14.17 -8.13 20.54
CA GLU A 305 -13.93 -8.89 21.76
C GLU A 305 -12.43 -8.98 22.06
N ILE A 306 -12.07 -8.87 23.34
CA ILE A 306 -10.75 -9.17 23.87
C ILE A 306 -10.90 -10.23 24.94
N LYS A 307 -10.25 -11.38 24.73
CA LYS A 307 -10.21 -12.50 25.67
C LYS A 307 -8.81 -12.62 26.25
N ARG A 308 -8.69 -12.62 27.58
CA ARG A 308 -7.42 -12.73 28.31
C ARG A 308 -7.38 -13.97 29.18
N LYS A 309 -6.19 -14.54 29.34
CA LYS A 309 -5.93 -15.58 30.34
C LYS A 309 -5.95 -14.98 31.73
#